data_AF-A0A8J2JD00-F1
#
_entry.id   AF-A0A8J2JD00-F1
#
_cell.length_a   1.000
_cell.length_b   1.000
_cell.length_c   1.000
_cell.angle_alpha   90.00
_cell.angle_beta   90.00
_cell.angle_gamma   90.00
#
_symmetry.space_group_name_H-M   'P 1'
#
loop_
_entity.id
_entity.type
_entity.pdbx_description
1 polymer ?
#
loop_
_entity_poly.entity_id
_entity_poly.type
_entity_poly.pdbx_seq_one_letter_code
_entity_poly.pdbx_strand_id
1 'polypeptide(L)'
;MIFILTLIQNTWALSIPLFTNPVMLSSLVGIAFIFMYKIWAKWSRLPTSENITHSVGFESAKGKHKREVINRLQKQRDLGPIPPPYPNGWFILLGSEQLKKGTPTEVSVLGLHLLAWRGKSGQAYVTDEYSLHWGPDPYVERTVNKSKCLAYPIYRWQLHGRDGSFFEIPYSNAEVLEVSAKVHMHTIRERNGFIYLWHHAENQEPQWFPREHEKILSGQWTACHCHEMTIGAHIQDVRENLADVNHFNVVHAAGMFEGSLNFFSFKYQGKWTIMKDGITLKRNHMTSSIVHAVLMLFGKFSFLKSTLEFVEEGPGLSELHLEIWFIKAILFIHVTPLEAMTQRIVFQLYTSEWIPSLITRLLFLNSLNMVYRDAAIWNRKTYVKLPIIPKEDTSVKTFRLWFAQFYSENSPRAESKDSLVF
;
A
#
# COMPACT_ATOMS: atom_id res chain seq x y z
N MET A 1 46.57 13.04 -26.09
CA MET A 1 46.09 11.73 -26.58
C MET A 1 46.99 10.57 -26.15
N ILE A 2 48.32 10.69 -26.27
CA ILE A 2 49.29 9.62 -25.90
C ILE A 2 49.32 9.33 -24.38
N PHE A 3 49.11 10.33 -23.53
CA PHE A 3 49.14 10.20 -22.06
C PHE A 3 47.92 9.44 -21.47
N ILE A 4 46.77 9.50 -22.13
CA ILE A 4 45.55 8.78 -21.70
C ILE A 4 45.63 7.30 -22.08
N LEU A 5 46.21 6.99 -23.25
CA LEU A 5 46.43 5.60 -23.70
C LEU A 5 47.45 4.86 -22.82
N THR A 6 48.48 5.54 -22.32
CA THR A 6 49.46 4.95 -21.38
C THR A 6 48.88 4.75 -19.98
N LEU A 7 47.97 5.62 -19.51
CA LEU A 7 47.26 5.43 -18.25
C LEU A 7 46.27 4.24 -18.31
N ILE A 8 45.61 4.05 -19.46
CA ILE A 8 44.71 2.91 -19.72
C ILE A 8 45.51 1.61 -19.86
N GLN A 9 46.62 1.59 -20.59
CA GLN A 9 47.47 0.39 -20.69
C GLN A 9 48.07 -0.03 -19.33
N ASN A 10 48.52 0.92 -18.50
CA ASN A 10 49.10 0.59 -17.19
C ASN A 10 48.05 0.17 -16.14
N THR A 11 46.82 0.69 -16.21
CA THR A 11 45.72 0.24 -15.32
C THR A 11 45.19 -1.13 -15.71
N TRP A 12 45.11 -1.43 -17.01
CA TRP A 12 44.79 -2.77 -17.48
C TRP A 12 45.91 -3.77 -17.16
N ALA A 13 47.19 -3.43 -17.34
CA ALA A 13 48.33 -4.29 -17.02
C ALA A 13 48.45 -4.65 -15.53
N LEU A 14 48.05 -3.75 -14.61
CA LEU A 14 48.01 -4.02 -13.16
C LEU A 14 46.78 -4.82 -12.72
N SER A 15 45.71 -4.88 -13.54
CA SER A 15 44.48 -5.63 -13.23
C SER A 15 44.44 -7.05 -13.80
N ILE A 16 45.26 -7.36 -14.82
CA ILE A 16 45.39 -8.70 -15.41
C ILE A 16 45.87 -9.77 -14.40
N PRO A 17 46.80 -9.52 -13.45
CA PRO A 17 47.20 -10.53 -12.47
C PRO A 17 46.11 -10.89 -11.46
N LEU A 18 45.17 -9.96 -11.20
CA LEU A 18 44.06 -10.17 -10.27
C LEU A 18 42.99 -11.13 -10.81
N PHE A 19 42.80 -11.17 -12.14
CA PHE A 19 41.78 -12.01 -12.79
C PHE A 19 42.33 -13.27 -13.48
N THR A 20 43.65 -13.38 -13.64
CA THR A 20 44.30 -14.58 -14.21
C THR A 20 44.75 -15.59 -13.15
N ASN A 21 44.81 -15.19 -11.88
CA ASN A 21 45.12 -16.09 -10.78
C ASN A 21 43.85 -16.84 -10.30
N PRO A 22 43.72 -18.16 -10.54
CA PRO A 22 42.52 -18.92 -10.19
C PRO A 22 42.25 -18.96 -8.69
N VAL A 23 43.27 -18.77 -7.85
CA VAL A 23 43.12 -18.69 -6.38
C VAL A 23 42.53 -17.33 -5.96
N MET A 24 42.93 -16.22 -6.59
CA MET A 24 42.29 -14.93 -6.33
C MET A 24 40.86 -14.88 -6.86
N LEU A 25 40.62 -15.42 -8.05
CA LEU A 25 39.27 -15.45 -8.63
C LEU A 25 38.33 -16.31 -7.78
N SER A 26 38.76 -17.50 -7.36
CA SER A 26 37.98 -18.36 -6.45
C SER A 26 37.79 -17.72 -5.07
N SER A 27 38.77 -16.98 -4.55
CA SER A 27 38.63 -16.21 -3.30
C SER A 27 37.62 -15.08 -3.43
N LEU A 28 37.62 -14.32 -4.54
CA LEU A 28 36.66 -13.26 -4.82
C LEU A 28 35.24 -13.82 -5.01
N VAL A 29 35.11 -14.95 -5.71
CA VAL A 29 33.83 -15.67 -5.85
C VAL A 29 33.36 -16.19 -4.49
N GLY A 30 34.25 -16.75 -3.66
CA GLY A 30 33.94 -17.21 -2.31
C GLY A 30 33.49 -16.06 -1.39
N ILE A 31 34.16 -14.91 -1.46
CA ILE A 31 33.76 -13.70 -0.73
C ILE A 31 32.41 -13.18 -1.23
N ALA A 32 32.19 -13.12 -2.54
CA ALA A 32 30.92 -12.74 -3.13
C ALA A 32 29.79 -13.73 -2.74
N PHE A 33 30.09 -15.02 -2.66
CA PHE A 33 29.14 -16.03 -2.22
C PHE A 33 28.80 -15.91 -0.73
N ILE A 34 29.80 -15.73 0.14
CA ILE A 34 29.59 -15.45 1.57
C ILE A 34 28.80 -14.15 1.76
N PHE A 35 29.08 -13.14 0.95
CA PHE A 35 28.37 -11.86 0.93
C PHE A 35 26.90 -12.05 0.53
N MET A 36 26.64 -12.71 -0.60
CA MET A 36 25.28 -13.04 -1.05
C MET A 36 24.57 -13.92 -0.02
N TYR A 37 25.25 -14.88 0.59
CA TYR A 37 24.71 -15.75 1.62
C TYR A 37 24.36 -14.98 2.89
N LYS A 38 25.19 -14.05 3.36
CA LYS A 38 24.88 -13.23 4.55
C LYS A 38 23.68 -12.31 4.30
N ILE A 39 23.60 -11.69 3.13
CA ILE A 39 22.43 -10.90 2.72
C ILE A 39 21.21 -11.81 2.66
N TRP A 40 21.30 -12.92 1.94
CA TRP A 40 20.22 -13.89 1.82
C TRP A 40 19.77 -14.45 3.18
N ALA A 41 20.68 -14.84 4.06
CA ALA A 41 20.37 -15.42 5.38
C ALA A 41 19.74 -14.42 6.34
N LYS A 42 20.10 -13.13 6.26
CA LYS A 42 19.43 -12.06 7.00
C LYS A 42 18.01 -11.83 6.47
N TRP A 43 17.84 -11.93 5.15
CA TRP A 43 16.59 -11.59 4.47
C TRP A 43 15.62 -12.77 4.38
N SER A 44 16.11 -14.00 4.43
CA SER A 44 15.30 -15.20 4.62
C SER A 44 14.72 -15.29 6.02
N ARG A 45 15.29 -14.54 6.98
CA ARG A 45 14.78 -14.35 8.35
C ARG A 45 13.84 -13.16 8.48
N LEU A 46 13.72 -12.29 7.47
CA LEU A 46 12.64 -11.32 7.45
C LEU A 46 11.33 -12.12 7.39
N PRO A 47 10.37 -11.84 8.29
CA PRO A 47 9.19 -12.67 8.44
C PRO A 47 8.47 -12.82 7.10
N THR A 48 8.48 -14.04 6.57
CA THR A 48 7.62 -14.45 5.46
C THR A 48 6.21 -14.56 6.01
N SER A 49 5.48 -13.44 5.92
CA SER A 49 4.04 -13.25 6.10
C SER A 49 3.41 -13.66 7.43
N GLU A 50 2.31 -12.97 7.72
CA GLU A 50 1.38 -13.08 8.85
C GLU A 50 1.82 -12.38 10.14
N ASN A 51 1.08 -11.31 10.46
CA ASN A 51 1.09 -10.59 11.73
C ASN A 51 2.18 -9.53 11.92
N ILE A 52 2.33 -8.63 10.96
CA ILE A 52 2.77 -7.28 11.31
C ILE A 52 1.55 -6.43 11.62
N THR A 53 1.12 -6.69 12.85
CA THR A 53 0.14 -5.92 13.61
C THR A 53 0.77 -4.60 14.04
N HIS A 54 -0.07 -3.67 14.55
CA HIS A 54 0.25 -2.39 15.21
C HIS A 54 1.49 -2.33 16.16
N SER A 55 2.22 -3.42 16.36
CA SER A 55 3.34 -3.57 17.27
C SER A 55 4.72 -3.12 16.76
N VAL A 56 4.88 -2.83 15.47
CA VAL A 56 6.14 -2.28 14.91
C VAL A 56 6.43 -0.90 15.51
N GLY A 57 7.68 -0.63 15.85
CA GLY A 57 8.05 0.58 16.57
C GLY A 57 7.76 0.49 18.07
N PHE A 58 7.19 -0.59 18.60
CA PHE A 58 6.97 -0.79 20.05
C PHE A 58 7.89 -1.87 20.64
N GLU A 59 9.12 -1.98 20.14
CA GLU A 59 10.11 -3.00 20.55
C GLU A 59 10.49 -2.89 22.04
N SER A 60 10.33 -1.71 22.64
CA SER A 60 10.52 -1.49 24.08
C SER A 60 9.47 -2.18 24.96
N ALA A 61 8.28 -2.50 24.42
CA ALA A 61 7.26 -3.24 25.14
C ALA A 61 7.60 -4.75 25.11
N LYS A 62 8.16 -5.27 26.21
CA LYS A 62 8.54 -6.68 26.39
C LYS A 62 7.51 -7.43 27.25
N GLY A 63 7.35 -8.74 26.99
CA GLY A 63 6.60 -9.67 27.85
C GLY A 63 5.17 -9.98 27.36
N LYS A 64 4.44 -10.76 28.18
CA LYS A 64 3.10 -11.30 27.87
C LYS A 64 2.00 -10.25 27.65
N HIS A 65 2.27 -8.99 28.01
CA HIS A 65 1.33 -7.86 27.92
C HIS A 65 1.65 -6.85 26.81
N LYS A 66 2.55 -7.19 25.85
CA LYS A 66 2.97 -6.25 24.78
C LYS A 66 1.79 -5.61 24.05
N ARG A 67 0.76 -6.39 23.69
CA ARG A 67 -0.45 -5.92 23.01
C ARG A 67 -1.24 -4.94 23.87
N GLU A 68 -1.39 -5.21 25.17
CA GLU A 68 -2.09 -4.31 26.10
C GLU A 68 -1.36 -2.98 26.26
N VAL A 69 -0.02 -3.01 26.34
CA VAL A 69 0.80 -1.80 26.39
C VAL A 69 0.65 -0.98 25.12
N ILE A 70 0.69 -1.60 23.94
CA ILE A 70 0.46 -0.92 22.66
C ILE A 70 -0.92 -0.29 22.62
N ASN A 71 -1.96 -1.07 22.94
CA ASN A 71 -3.34 -0.59 22.98
C ASN A 71 -3.48 0.59 23.96
N ARG A 72 -2.83 0.53 25.12
CA ARG A 72 -2.83 1.64 26.09
C ARG A 72 -2.14 2.88 25.54
N LEU A 73 -0.97 2.75 24.93
CA LEU A 73 -0.24 3.88 24.33
C LEU A 73 -1.04 4.51 23.19
N GLN A 74 -1.64 3.68 22.34
CA GLN A 74 -2.53 4.13 21.27
C GLN A 74 -3.77 4.84 21.83
N LYS A 75 -4.39 4.31 22.90
CA LYS A 75 -5.50 4.98 23.61
C LYS A 75 -5.09 6.29 24.28
N GLN A 76 -3.85 6.44 24.72
CA GLN A 76 -3.33 7.66 25.32
C GLN A 76 -2.88 8.74 24.33
N ARG A 77 -2.69 8.40 23.05
CA ARG A 77 -2.28 9.37 22.01
C ARG A 77 -3.26 10.55 21.92
N ASP A 78 -2.80 11.76 22.13
CA ASP A 78 -3.65 12.93 21.84
C ASP A 78 -3.91 12.98 20.32
N LEU A 79 -5.18 13.02 19.92
CA LEU A 79 -5.54 13.14 18.51
C LEU A 79 -5.23 14.56 18.00
N GLY A 80 -5.35 15.58 18.86
CA GLY A 80 -5.33 16.97 18.41
C GLY A 80 -6.39 17.23 17.31
N PRO A 81 -6.27 18.37 16.59
CA PRO A 81 -7.17 18.71 15.49
C PRO A 81 -6.74 18.00 14.20
N ILE A 82 -7.00 16.70 14.10
CA ILE A 82 -6.76 15.92 12.88
C ILE A 82 -7.75 16.32 11.76
N PRO A 83 -7.35 16.16 10.48
CA PRO A 83 -8.28 16.22 9.36
C PRO A 83 -9.34 15.11 9.46
N PRO A 84 -10.39 15.15 8.63
CA PRO A 84 -11.30 14.02 8.47
C PRO A 84 -10.51 12.72 8.19
N PRO A 85 -10.87 11.58 8.80
CA PRO A 85 -10.11 10.35 8.67
C PRO A 85 -10.30 9.66 7.31
N TYR A 86 -11.41 9.97 6.63
CA TYR A 86 -11.82 9.30 5.40
C TYR A 86 -11.85 10.30 4.23
N PRO A 87 -10.76 10.38 3.45
CA PRO A 87 -10.72 11.20 2.26
C PRO A 87 -11.51 10.56 1.10
N ASN A 88 -12.12 11.39 0.27
CA ASN A 88 -12.84 11.01 -0.94
C ASN A 88 -11.87 10.44 -1.98
N GLY A 89 -12.13 9.22 -2.46
CA GLY A 89 -11.26 8.55 -3.40
C GLY A 89 -11.48 7.05 -3.51
N TRP A 90 -10.55 6.39 -4.20
CA TRP A 90 -10.50 4.94 -4.35
C TRP A 90 -9.61 4.30 -3.30
N PHE A 91 -10.10 3.21 -2.69
CA PHE A 91 -9.37 2.40 -1.72
C PHE A 91 -9.46 0.92 -2.07
N ILE A 92 -8.46 0.14 -1.69
CA ILE A 92 -8.54 -1.32 -1.84
C ILE A 92 -9.45 -1.89 -0.77
N LEU A 93 -10.46 -2.64 -1.22
CA LEU A 93 -11.32 -3.43 -0.39
C LEU A 93 -10.68 -4.79 -0.09
N LEU A 94 -10.31 -5.53 -1.13
CA LEU A 94 -9.61 -6.81 -1.05
C LEU A 94 -8.95 -7.19 -2.38
N GLY A 95 -8.06 -8.19 -2.36
CA GLY A 95 -7.56 -8.83 -3.56
C GLY A 95 -8.69 -9.58 -4.29
N SER A 96 -8.71 -9.50 -5.62
CA SER A 96 -9.73 -10.13 -6.47
C SER A 96 -9.86 -11.64 -6.20
N GLU A 97 -8.73 -12.33 -6.02
CA GLU A 97 -8.67 -13.77 -5.76
C GLU A 97 -9.19 -14.17 -4.37
N GLN A 98 -9.20 -13.23 -3.41
CA GLN A 98 -9.75 -13.47 -2.07
C GLN A 98 -11.27 -13.59 -2.11
N LEU A 99 -11.94 -12.94 -3.07
CA LEU A 99 -13.39 -13.02 -3.24
C LEU A 99 -13.78 -14.25 -4.07
N LYS A 100 -14.00 -15.40 -3.42
CA LYS A 100 -14.37 -16.64 -4.11
C LYS A 100 -15.85 -16.65 -4.50
N LYS A 101 -16.16 -17.27 -5.65
CA LYS A 101 -17.54 -17.44 -6.11
C LYS A 101 -18.32 -18.33 -5.14
N GLY A 102 -19.49 -17.84 -4.70
CA GLY A 102 -20.35 -18.57 -3.76
C GLY A 102 -19.95 -18.44 -2.30
N THR A 103 -18.92 -17.63 -1.98
CA THR A 103 -18.53 -17.35 -0.60
C THR A 103 -18.56 -15.83 -0.38
N PRO A 104 -19.63 -15.29 0.25
CA PRO A 104 -19.63 -13.91 0.70
C PRO A 104 -18.45 -13.67 1.65
N THR A 105 -17.84 -12.49 1.58
CA THR A 105 -16.66 -12.12 2.37
C THR A 105 -16.94 -10.80 3.07
N GLU A 106 -16.72 -10.78 4.38
CA GLU A 106 -16.80 -9.58 5.21
C GLU A 106 -15.53 -8.77 5.10
N VAL A 107 -15.70 -7.45 4.99
CA VAL A 107 -14.58 -6.54 4.85
C VAL A 107 -14.86 -5.25 5.61
N SER A 108 -13.91 -4.84 6.44
CA SER A 108 -13.92 -3.52 7.07
C SER A 108 -13.11 -2.52 6.25
N VAL A 109 -13.67 -1.35 5.99
CA VAL A 109 -13.01 -0.26 5.25
C VAL A 109 -13.68 1.07 5.62
N LEU A 110 -12.89 2.12 5.85
CA LEU A 110 -13.37 3.48 6.14
C LEU A 110 -14.35 3.54 7.33
N GLY A 111 -14.11 2.72 8.36
CA GLY A 111 -15.00 2.55 9.51
C GLY A 111 -16.32 1.82 9.22
N LEU A 112 -16.54 1.41 7.96
CA LEU A 112 -17.70 0.63 7.54
C LEU A 112 -17.41 -0.86 7.65
N HIS A 113 -18.47 -1.61 7.94
CA HIS A 113 -18.52 -3.05 7.89
C HIS A 113 -19.34 -3.46 6.67
N LEU A 114 -18.69 -4.06 5.68
CA LEU A 114 -19.26 -4.32 4.36
C LEU A 114 -19.29 -5.80 4.04
N LEU A 115 -20.20 -6.17 3.16
CA LEU A 115 -20.31 -7.50 2.61
C LEU A 115 -20.04 -7.51 1.11
N ALA A 116 -19.01 -8.26 0.70
CA ALA A 116 -18.64 -8.47 -0.70
C ALA A 116 -19.04 -9.89 -1.17
N TRP A 117 -19.49 -10.03 -2.42
CA TRP A 117 -19.72 -11.35 -3.02
C TRP A 117 -19.61 -11.31 -4.55
N ARG A 118 -19.48 -12.49 -5.18
CA ARG A 118 -19.57 -12.63 -6.64
C ARG A 118 -20.91 -13.18 -7.08
N GLY A 119 -21.51 -12.55 -8.09
CA GLY A 119 -22.70 -13.06 -8.77
C GLY A 119 -22.40 -14.22 -9.74
N LYS A 120 -23.43 -14.68 -10.46
CA LYS A 120 -23.33 -15.82 -11.39
C LYS A 120 -22.28 -15.61 -12.49
N SER A 121 -22.16 -14.38 -12.99
CA SER A 121 -21.19 -13.98 -14.03
C SER A 121 -19.76 -13.90 -13.51
N GLY A 122 -19.54 -13.97 -12.19
CA GLY A 122 -18.24 -13.68 -11.57
C GLY A 122 -18.06 -12.22 -11.17
N GLN A 123 -18.96 -11.32 -11.58
CA GLN A 123 -18.95 -9.91 -11.20
C GLN A 123 -19.05 -9.76 -9.67
N ALA A 124 -18.17 -8.94 -9.09
CA ALA A 124 -18.21 -8.56 -7.69
C ALA A 124 -19.32 -7.54 -7.40
N TYR A 125 -19.87 -7.58 -6.19
CA TYR A 125 -20.85 -6.65 -5.64
C TYR A 125 -20.55 -6.41 -4.16
N VAL A 126 -20.86 -5.21 -3.65
CA VAL A 126 -20.58 -4.81 -2.26
C VAL A 126 -21.75 -4.00 -1.71
N THR A 127 -22.20 -4.34 -0.51
CA THR A 127 -23.28 -3.66 0.22
C THR A 127 -22.91 -3.51 1.69
N ASP A 128 -23.66 -2.72 2.45
CA ASP A 128 -23.49 -2.60 3.90
C ASP A 128 -23.82 -3.94 4.58
N GLU A 129 -23.09 -4.28 5.65
CA GLU A 129 -23.29 -5.55 6.34
C GLU A 129 -24.64 -5.62 7.07
N TYR A 130 -25.11 -4.51 7.64
CA TYR A 130 -26.34 -4.49 8.43
C TYR A 130 -27.60 -4.39 7.56
N SER A 131 -28.52 -5.36 7.74
CA SER A 131 -29.80 -5.36 7.01
C SER A 131 -30.73 -4.24 7.49
N LEU A 132 -31.46 -3.63 6.54
CA LEU A 132 -32.50 -2.62 6.77
C LEU A 132 -33.71 -3.11 7.61
N HIS A 133 -33.77 -4.39 7.98
CA HIS A 133 -34.89 -4.94 8.74
C HIS A 133 -34.81 -4.52 10.21
N TRP A 134 -33.90 -5.10 11.00
CA TRP A 134 -33.80 -4.85 12.44
C TRP A 134 -32.34 -4.70 12.94
N GLY A 135 -31.38 -4.55 12.02
CA GLY A 135 -29.95 -4.45 12.36
C GLY A 135 -29.27 -5.66 13.04
N PRO A 136 -29.83 -6.89 13.14
CA PRO A 136 -29.04 -7.98 13.66
C PRO A 136 -27.90 -8.31 12.70
N ASP A 137 -26.78 -8.69 13.30
CA ASP A 137 -25.61 -9.23 12.63
C ASP A 137 -26.05 -10.35 11.64
N PRO A 138 -25.68 -10.26 10.35
CA PRO A 138 -25.92 -11.30 9.38
C PRO A 138 -25.13 -12.62 9.64
N TYR A 139 -24.79 -12.97 10.88
CA TYR A 139 -24.13 -14.23 11.24
C TYR A 139 -25.05 -15.41 11.58
N VAL A 140 -26.37 -15.23 11.63
CA VAL A 140 -27.29 -16.33 12.02
C VAL A 140 -27.65 -17.23 10.82
N GLU A 141 -26.69 -18.04 10.35
CA GLU A 141 -26.77 -19.05 9.25
C GLU A 141 -26.82 -18.53 7.80
N ARG A 142 -25.66 -18.37 7.16
CA ARG A 142 -25.56 -18.11 5.71
C ARG A 142 -25.49 -19.42 4.93
N THR A 143 -26.49 -19.71 4.10
CA THR A 143 -26.42 -20.74 3.05
C THR A 143 -26.60 -20.07 1.69
N VAL A 144 -25.62 -20.17 0.79
CA VAL A 144 -25.80 -19.76 -0.61
C VAL A 144 -26.69 -20.81 -1.27
N ASN A 145 -27.98 -20.47 -1.42
CA ASN A 145 -28.93 -21.39 -2.02
C ASN A 145 -28.59 -21.63 -3.50
N LYS A 146 -29.01 -22.77 -4.05
CA LYS A 146 -28.65 -23.21 -5.42
C LYS A 146 -29.07 -22.23 -6.54
N SER A 147 -29.86 -21.19 -6.20
CA SER A 147 -30.20 -20.02 -7.00
C SER A 147 -29.22 -18.84 -6.93
N LYS A 148 -27.98 -18.98 -6.41
CA LYS A 148 -26.85 -18.01 -6.56
C LYS A 148 -27.17 -16.54 -6.20
N CYS A 149 -27.96 -16.32 -5.15
CA CYS A 149 -28.21 -15.01 -4.56
C CYS A 149 -27.80 -15.04 -3.08
N LEU A 150 -27.42 -13.89 -2.53
CA LEU A 150 -27.14 -13.79 -1.10
C LEU A 150 -28.47 -13.86 -0.36
N ALA A 151 -28.62 -14.83 0.52
CA ALA A 151 -29.73 -14.92 1.45
C ALA A 151 -29.34 -14.22 2.76
N TYR A 152 -30.12 -13.23 3.21
CA TYR A 152 -29.95 -12.70 4.57
C TYR A 152 -30.24 -13.82 5.58
N PRO A 153 -29.40 -14.07 6.58
CA PRO A 153 -29.43 -15.31 7.36
C PRO A 153 -30.74 -15.56 8.12
N ILE A 154 -31.27 -14.52 8.76
CA ILE A 154 -32.45 -14.65 9.63
C ILE A 154 -33.74 -14.78 8.82
N TYR A 155 -33.81 -14.14 7.64
CA TYR A 155 -35.05 -14.01 6.89
C TYR A 155 -35.00 -14.60 5.47
N ARG A 156 -33.83 -15.04 5.03
CA ARG A 156 -33.52 -15.61 3.71
C ARG A 156 -33.96 -14.76 2.52
N TRP A 157 -34.00 -13.43 2.70
CA TRP A 157 -34.31 -12.49 1.62
C TRP A 157 -33.22 -12.55 0.56
N GLN A 158 -33.62 -12.59 -0.72
CA GLN A 158 -32.68 -12.63 -1.83
C GLN A 158 -32.52 -11.24 -2.47
N LEU A 159 -31.26 -10.85 -2.69
CA LEU A 159 -30.86 -9.52 -3.17
C LEU A 159 -30.30 -9.55 -4.61
N HIS A 160 -30.71 -8.59 -5.43
CA HIS A 160 -30.05 -8.25 -6.68
C HIS A 160 -28.81 -7.37 -6.43
N GLY A 161 -27.62 -7.89 -6.73
CA GLY A 161 -26.37 -7.12 -6.55
C GLY A 161 -26.22 -5.89 -7.45
N ARG A 162 -26.98 -5.79 -8.55
CA ARG A 162 -26.85 -4.65 -9.48
C ARG A 162 -27.45 -3.36 -8.92
N ASP A 163 -28.59 -3.46 -8.23
CA ASP A 163 -29.39 -2.31 -7.82
C ASP A 163 -29.86 -2.39 -6.36
N GLY A 164 -29.44 -3.43 -5.64
CA GLY A 164 -29.78 -3.63 -4.24
C GLY A 164 -31.24 -3.98 -3.99
N SER A 165 -32.02 -4.32 -5.02
CA SER A 165 -33.44 -4.65 -4.87
C SER A 165 -33.64 -6.07 -4.32
N PHE A 166 -34.70 -6.25 -3.53
CA PHE A 166 -35.14 -7.57 -3.07
C PHE A 166 -36.10 -8.19 -4.07
N PHE A 167 -35.94 -9.48 -4.37
CA PHE A 167 -36.80 -10.17 -5.33
C PHE A 167 -37.45 -11.45 -4.80
N GLU A 168 -37.06 -11.91 -3.60
CA GLU A 168 -37.71 -13.05 -2.96
C GLU A 168 -37.66 -12.89 -1.43
N ILE A 169 -38.83 -12.94 -0.79
CA ILE A 169 -39.01 -13.01 0.67
C ILE A 169 -39.72 -14.33 0.98
N PRO A 170 -39.00 -15.37 1.48
CA PRO A 170 -39.52 -16.74 1.52
C PRO A 170 -40.80 -16.99 2.33
N TYR A 171 -41.18 -16.07 3.21
CA TYR A 171 -42.36 -16.18 4.08
C TYR A 171 -43.47 -15.17 3.75
N SER A 172 -43.34 -14.41 2.66
CA SER A 172 -44.36 -13.46 2.22
C SER A 172 -45.02 -13.96 0.94
N ASN A 173 -46.35 -14.07 0.95
CA ASN A 173 -47.17 -14.34 -0.24
C ASN A 173 -47.63 -13.05 -0.94
N ALA A 174 -47.15 -11.88 -0.50
CA ALA A 174 -47.51 -10.64 -1.15
C ALA A 174 -46.88 -10.59 -2.55
N GLU A 175 -47.70 -10.68 -3.60
CA GLU A 175 -47.37 -10.24 -4.98
C GLU A 175 -46.89 -8.78 -5.01
N VAL A 176 -47.15 -8.07 -3.92
CA VAL A 176 -46.83 -6.68 -3.71
C VAL A 176 -45.74 -6.59 -2.65
N LEU A 177 -44.48 -6.79 -3.06
CA LEU A 177 -43.43 -5.95 -2.51
C LEU A 177 -43.73 -4.52 -3.02
N GLU A 178 -44.63 -3.81 -2.34
CA GLU A 178 -44.81 -2.36 -2.52
C GLU A 178 -43.56 -1.58 -2.06
N VAL A 179 -42.53 -2.29 -1.64
CA VAL A 179 -41.38 -1.72 -0.97
C VAL A 179 -40.32 -1.47 -2.02
N SER A 180 -40.20 -0.20 -2.41
CA SER A 180 -39.00 0.43 -2.98
C SER A 180 -37.73 0.27 -2.12
N ALA A 181 -37.70 -0.69 -1.19
CA ALA A 181 -36.56 -1.01 -0.35
C ALA A 181 -35.44 -1.55 -1.21
N LYS A 182 -34.40 -0.73 -1.31
CA LYS A 182 -33.11 -1.09 -1.88
C LYS A 182 -32.09 -0.94 -0.79
N VAL A 183 -31.16 -1.89 -0.71
CA VAL A 183 -29.93 -1.67 0.07
C VAL A 183 -28.99 -0.79 -0.73
N HIS A 184 -28.15 -0.05 -0.03
CA HIS A 184 -27.09 0.70 -0.68
C HIS A 184 -26.08 -0.27 -1.31
N MET A 185 -25.77 -0.04 -2.59
CA MET A 185 -24.73 -0.78 -3.31
C MET A 185 -23.54 0.14 -3.51
N HIS A 186 -22.38 -0.26 -2.99
CA HIS A 186 -21.16 0.52 -3.07
C HIS A 186 -20.59 0.51 -4.50
N THR A 187 -20.11 1.66 -4.95
CA THR A 187 -19.43 1.78 -6.24
C THR A 187 -18.06 1.11 -6.16
N ILE A 188 -17.87 0.05 -6.95
CA ILE A 188 -16.61 -0.71 -6.98
C ILE A 188 -16.01 -0.79 -8.38
N ARG A 189 -14.71 -1.08 -8.44
CA ARG A 189 -13.99 -1.40 -9.67
C ARG A 189 -13.06 -2.58 -9.45
N GLU A 190 -13.10 -3.58 -10.31
CA GLU A 190 -12.18 -4.72 -10.26
C GLU A 190 -11.14 -4.61 -11.38
N ARG A 191 -9.85 -4.52 -11.03
CA ARG A 191 -8.72 -4.43 -11.98
C ARG A 191 -7.38 -4.63 -11.29
N ASN A 192 -6.34 -4.92 -12.06
CA ASN A 192 -4.97 -5.13 -11.57
C ASN A 192 -4.89 -6.09 -10.37
N GLY A 193 -5.74 -7.13 -10.31
CA GLY A 193 -5.77 -8.08 -9.20
C GLY A 193 -6.49 -7.62 -7.92
N PHE A 194 -7.14 -6.44 -7.91
CA PHE A 194 -7.84 -5.89 -6.74
C PHE A 194 -9.28 -5.50 -7.03
N ILE A 195 -10.07 -5.48 -5.96
CA ILE A 195 -11.39 -4.83 -5.92
C ILE A 195 -11.23 -3.52 -5.15
N TYR A 196 -11.45 -2.41 -5.85
CA TYR A 196 -11.42 -1.06 -5.30
C TYR A 196 -12.84 -0.62 -4.96
N LEU A 197 -12.99 0.12 -3.87
CA LEU A 197 -14.21 0.79 -3.46
C LEU A 197 -14.03 2.30 -3.58
N TRP A 198 -15.02 2.98 -4.16
CA TRP A 198 -15.08 4.43 -4.22
C TRP A 198 -15.81 4.97 -2.99
N HIS A 199 -15.19 5.93 -2.32
CA HIS A 199 -15.79 6.65 -1.22
C HIS A 199 -15.88 8.14 -1.56
N HIS A 200 -17.04 8.73 -1.30
CA HIS A 200 -17.22 10.17 -1.36
C HIS A 200 -18.23 10.58 -0.29
N ALA A 201 -17.86 11.49 0.61
CA ALA A 201 -18.73 11.91 1.71
C ALA A 201 -20.04 12.58 1.25
N GLU A 202 -20.04 13.21 0.07
CA GLU A 202 -21.24 13.76 -0.58
C GLU A 202 -21.97 12.77 -1.50
N ASN A 203 -21.62 11.48 -1.50
CA ASN A 203 -22.16 10.46 -2.43
C ASN A 203 -22.05 10.82 -3.93
N GLN A 204 -21.01 11.54 -4.33
CA GLN A 204 -20.76 11.84 -5.74
C GLN A 204 -20.17 10.64 -6.47
N GLU A 205 -20.48 10.54 -7.76
CA GLU A 205 -19.89 9.54 -8.65
C GLU A 205 -18.37 9.71 -8.82
N PRO A 206 -17.61 8.64 -9.13
CA PRO A 206 -16.18 8.71 -9.36
C PRO A 206 -15.79 9.69 -10.47
N GLN A 207 -14.93 10.64 -10.15
CA GLN A 207 -14.39 11.61 -11.10
C GLN A 207 -13.16 11.07 -11.85
N TRP A 208 -12.52 10.03 -11.32
CA TRP A 208 -11.42 9.28 -11.93
C TRP A 208 -11.56 7.79 -11.61
N PHE A 209 -10.75 6.95 -12.24
CA PHE A 209 -10.73 5.50 -12.00
C PHE A 209 -9.29 5.02 -11.87
N PRO A 210 -9.00 4.03 -11.00
CA PRO A 210 -7.63 3.53 -10.78
C PRO A 210 -6.96 3.15 -12.09
N ARG A 211 -5.72 3.57 -12.32
CA ARG A 211 -5.04 3.35 -13.61
C ARG A 211 -4.97 1.89 -14.02
N GLU A 212 -5.01 1.68 -15.32
CA GLU A 212 -4.87 0.36 -15.94
C GLU A 212 -3.43 0.14 -16.38
N HIS A 213 -2.91 -1.05 -16.08
CA HIS A 213 -1.58 -1.47 -16.51
C HIS A 213 -1.72 -2.59 -17.54
N GLU A 214 -1.51 -2.26 -18.80
CA GLU A 214 -1.70 -3.20 -19.93
C GLU A 214 -0.92 -4.50 -19.76
N LYS A 215 0.31 -4.44 -19.23
CA LYS A 215 1.14 -5.63 -18.98
C LYS A 215 0.59 -6.54 -17.88
N ILE A 216 -0.09 -5.98 -16.89
CA ILE A 216 -0.74 -6.76 -15.82
C ILE A 216 -2.03 -7.36 -16.38
N LEU A 217 -2.84 -6.57 -17.10
CA LEU A 217 -4.11 -7.02 -17.68
C LEU A 217 -3.91 -8.11 -18.75
N SER A 218 -2.85 -8.03 -19.55
CA SER A 218 -2.48 -9.05 -20.54
C SER A 218 -1.79 -10.27 -19.95
N GLY A 219 -1.50 -10.29 -18.65
CA GLY A 219 -0.79 -11.37 -17.97
C GLY A 219 0.72 -11.43 -18.25
N GLN A 220 1.28 -10.49 -19.01
CA GLN A 220 2.73 -10.40 -19.24
C GLN A 220 3.51 -10.15 -17.95
N TRP A 221 2.89 -9.43 -17.01
CA TRP A 221 3.40 -9.18 -15.67
C TRP A 221 2.50 -9.85 -14.65
N THR A 222 3.08 -10.73 -13.84
CA THR A 222 2.33 -11.50 -12.84
C THR A 222 2.65 -11.02 -11.43
N ALA A 223 1.68 -11.20 -10.54
CA ALA A 223 1.87 -10.95 -9.13
C ALA A 223 2.79 -12.01 -8.54
N CYS A 224 3.95 -11.61 -8.04
CA CYS A 224 4.94 -12.55 -7.53
C CYS A 224 5.06 -12.56 -6.00
N HIS A 225 4.76 -11.44 -5.34
CA HIS A 225 4.75 -11.34 -3.87
C HIS A 225 3.62 -10.41 -3.42
N CYS A 226 2.98 -10.77 -2.31
CA CYS A 226 1.94 -9.97 -1.67
C CYS A 226 2.19 -9.93 -0.15
N HIS A 227 1.90 -8.79 0.47
CA HIS A 227 1.97 -8.63 1.91
C HIS A 227 0.96 -7.59 2.39
N GLU A 228 0.44 -7.78 3.59
CA GLU A 228 -0.48 -6.84 4.23
C GLU A 228 0.01 -6.55 5.65
N MET A 229 -0.09 -5.28 6.05
CA MET A 229 0.19 -4.85 7.42
C MET A 229 -0.80 -3.79 7.89
N THR A 230 -0.84 -3.59 9.20
CA THR A 230 -1.65 -2.54 9.84
C THR A 230 -0.78 -1.62 10.67
N ILE A 231 -1.00 -0.31 10.53
CA ILE A 231 -0.27 0.74 11.27
C ILE A 231 -1.24 1.66 12.01
N GLY A 232 -0.74 2.25 13.09
CA GLY A 232 -1.41 3.25 13.94
C GLY A 232 -1.00 4.68 13.58
N ALA A 233 -1.60 5.29 12.56
CA ALA A 233 -1.41 6.69 12.20
C ALA A 233 -2.63 7.23 11.44
N HIS A 234 -2.75 8.55 11.30
CA HIS A 234 -3.74 9.14 10.39
C HIS A 234 -3.29 8.90 8.94
N ILE A 235 -4.22 8.65 8.00
CA ILE A 235 -3.86 8.38 6.59
C ILE A 235 -2.96 9.47 6.01
N GLN A 236 -3.29 10.75 6.24
CA GLN A 236 -2.50 11.86 5.71
C GLN A 236 -1.05 11.85 6.22
N ASP A 237 -0.78 11.41 7.46
CA ASP A 237 0.60 11.32 7.98
C ASP A 237 1.44 10.30 7.19
N VAL A 238 0.79 9.22 6.73
CA VAL A 238 1.40 8.17 5.90
C VAL A 238 1.69 8.72 4.50
N ARG A 239 0.74 9.47 3.94
CA ARG A 239 0.84 10.01 2.57
C ARG A 239 1.85 11.15 2.46
N GLU A 240 2.01 11.96 3.51
CA GLU A 240 2.99 13.06 3.54
C GLU A 240 4.43 12.61 3.27
N ASN A 241 4.78 11.34 3.58
CA ASN A 241 6.10 10.77 3.27
C ASN A 241 6.45 10.81 1.76
N LEU A 242 5.45 10.83 0.87
CA LEU A 242 5.69 10.89 -0.57
C LEU A 242 6.25 12.25 -1.03
N ALA A 243 5.88 13.32 -0.31
CA ALA A 243 6.35 14.67 -0.56
C ALA A 243 7.61 15.02 0.23
N ASP A 244 7.87 14.34 1.34
CA ASP A 244 9.12 14.44 2.09
C ASP A 244 10.20 13.59 1.42
N VAL A 245 10.91 14.12 0.42
CA VAL A 245 12.00 13.35 -0.21
C VAL A 245 13.24 13.25 0.71
N ASN A 246 13.37 14.15 1.68
CA ASN A 246 14.55 14.23 2.53
C ASN A 246 14.61 13.12 3.57
N HIS A 247 13.46 12.58 4.03
CA HIS A 247 13.45 11.44 4.95
C HIS A 247 14.21 10.23 4.42
N PHE A 248 14.31 10.03 3.10
CA PHE A 248 15.08 8.93 2.53
C PHE A 248 16.55 8.95 2.96
N ASN A 249 17.16 10.14 3.10
CA ASN A 249 18.55 10.26 3.56
C ASN A 249 18.71 10.04 5.07
N VAL A 250 17.63 10.11 5.84
CA VAL A 250 17.66 9.99 7.31
C VAL A 250 17.23 8.59 7.75
N VAL A 251 16.12 8.11 7.20
CA VAL A 251 15.48 6.83 7.57
C VAL A 251 15.99 5.68 6.69
N HIS A 252 16.27 5.95 5.41
CA HIS A 252 16.54 4.90 4.42
C HIS A 252 17.99 4.83 3.93
N ALA A 253 18.88 5.73 4.36
CA ALA A 253 20.28 5.80 3.88
C ALA A 253 21.07 4.50 4.09
N ALA A 254 20.86 3.79 5.20
CA ALA A 254 21.51 2.49 5.41
C ALA A 254 20.96 1.41 4.46
N GLY A 255 19.74 1.60 3.91
CA GLY A 255 19.09 0.71 2.96
C GLY A 255 19.10 -0.74 3.44
N MET A 256 19.44 -1.67 2.55
CA MET A 256 19.58 -3.09 2.88
C MET A 256 20.78 -3.43 3.79
N PHE A 257 21.73 -2.51 3.95
CA PHE A 257 23.01 -2.70 4.64
C PHE A 257 22.97 -2.32 6.12
N GLU A 258 21.82 -1.95 6.67
CA GLU A 258 21.73 -1.60 8.09
C GLU A 258 22.15 -2.76 9.01
N GLY A 259 23.09 -2.52 9.93
CA GLY A 259 23.59 -3.56 10.85
C GLY A 259 24.48 -4.62 10.18
N SER A 260 24.80 -4.48 8.89
CA SER A 260 25.65 -5.40 8.15
C SER A 260 26.27 -4.72 6.94
N LEU A 261 27.60 -4.69 6.81
CA LEU A 261 28.29 -4.04 5.67
C LEU A 261 28.10 -2.51 5.66
N ASN A 262 28.31 -1.86 6.81
CA ASN A 262 28.14 -0.41 7.03
C ASN A 262 29.04 0.48 6.15
N PHE A 263 29.90 -0.10 5.32
CA PHE A 263 30.65 0.61 4.29
C PHE A 263 29.81 0.89 3.03
N PHE A 264 28.61 0.31 2.89
CA PHE A 264 27.64 0.70 1.87
C PHE A 264 26.54 1.57 2.46
N SER A 265 26.11 2.59 1.70
CA SER A 265 24.97 3.45 2.02
C SER A 265 24.35 4.00 0.74
N PHE A 266 23.13 4.51 0.83
CA PHE A 266 22.45 5.20 -0.25
C PHE A 266 22.39 6.70 0.04
N LYS A 267 22.58 7.50 -1.01
CA LYS A 267 22.26 8.91 -1.04
C LYS A 267 21.10 9.12 -1.99
N TYR A 268 20.07 9.81 -1.52
CA TYR A 268 18.85 10.06 -2.26
C TYR A 268 18.74 11.54 -2.61
N GLN A 269 18.32 11.82 -3.84
CA GLN A 269 17.97 13.15 -4.30
C GLN A 269 16.74 13.02 -5.19
N GLY A 270 15.74 13.85 -4.94
CA GLY A 270 14.53 13.75 -5.72
C GLY A 270 13.65 14.96 -5.59
N LYS A 271 12.52 14.88 -6.28
CA LYS A 271 11.54 15.96 -6.33
C LYS A 271 10.14 15.36 -6.41
N TRP A 272 9.27 15.91 -5.58
CA TRP A 272 7.84 15.68 -5.65
C TRP A 272 7.15 16.73 -6.52
N THR A 273 6.16 16.31 -7.32
CA THR A 273 5.40 17.16 -8.23
C THR A 273 3.95 16.71 -8.34
N ILE A 274 3.04 17.67 -8.53
CA ILE A 274 1.65 17.39 -8.92
C ILE A 274 1.62 17.15 -10.42
N MET A 275 1.02 16.04 -10.86
CA MET A 275 0.94 15.72 -12.28
C MET A 275 -0.17 16.57 -12.92
N LYS A 276 0.21 17.54 -13.73
CA LYS A 276 -0.73 18.37 -14.51
C LYS A 276 -0.69 17.91 -15.95
N ASP A 277 -1.84 17.56 -16.52
CA ASP A 277 -1.97 17.39 -17.96
C ASP A 277 -2.16 18.78 -18.59
N GLY A 278 -1.42 19.07 -19.66
CA GLY A 278 -1.25 20.42 -20.22
C GLY A 278 -2.48 20.98 -20.93
N ILE A 279 -3.51 20.16 -21.17
CA ILE A 279 -4.68 20.53 -21.98
C ILE A 279 -6.00 20.38 -21.21
N THR A 280 -6.03 19.57 -20.15
CA THR A 280 -7.19 19.43 -19.27
C THR A 280 -6.74 19.16 -17.84
N LEU A 281 -7.37 19.77 -16.83
CA LEU A 281 -7.13 19.51 -15.39
C LEU A 281 -7.37 18.05 -14.93
N LYS A 282 -7.49 17.08 -15.86
CA LYS A 282 -7.89 15.68 -15.66
C LYS A 282 -7.03 14.86 -14.70
N ARG A 283 -5.85 15.35 -14.28
CA ARG A 283 -4.94 14.62 -13.37
C ARG A 283 -4.57 15.39 -12.09
N ASN A 284 -5.37 16.38 -11.70
CA ASN A 284 -5.19 17.08 -10.42
C ASN A 284 -5.19 16.14 -9.19
N HIS A 285 -5.76 14.94 -9.30
CA HIS A 285 -5.73 13.88 -8.29
C HIS A 285 -4.46 13.01 -8.31
N MET A 286 -3.46 13.31 -9.14
CA MET A 286 -2.22 12.54 -9.25
C MET A 286 -0.97 13.33 -8.87
N THR A 287 -0.02 12.65 -8.24
CA THR A 287 1.31 13.19 -7.93
C THR A 287 2.39 12.19 -8.31
N SER A 288 3.61 12.70 -8.55
CA SER A 288 4.78 11.87 -8.80
C SER A 288 5.97 12.38 -7.99
N SER A 289 6.69 11.45 -7.35
CA SER A 289 7.95 11.68 -6.66
C SER A 289 9.04 10.89 -7.37
N ILE A 290 9.95 11.59 -8.04
CA ILE A 290 11.10 10.97 -8.72
C ILE A 290 12.29 11.09 -7.78
N VAL A 291 12.82 9.95 -7.35
CA VAL A 291 13.94 9.84 -6.42
C VAL A 291 15.09 9.08 -7.07
N HIS A 292 16.21 9.76 -7.24
CA HIS A 292 17.47 9.17 -7.67
C HIS A 292 18.22 8.64 -6.45
N ALA A 293 18.45 7.33 -6.41
CA ALA A 293 19.22 6.67 -5.38
C ALA A 293 20.63 6.37 -5.91
N VAL A 294 21.64 6.80 -5.17
CA VAL A 294 23.05 6.58 -5.48
C VAL A 294 23.66 5.69 -4.39
N LEU A 295 24.11 4.51 -4.76
CA LEU A 295 24.86 3.62 -3.88
C LEU A 295 26.28 4.17 -3.70
N MET A 296 26.64 4.39 -2.45
CA MET A 296 27.91 4.94 -1.99
C MET A 296 28.71 3.87 -1.24
N LEU A 297 29.99 3.77 -1.57
CA LEU A 297 30.99 2.97 -0.86
C LEU A 297 31.87 3.88 0.01
N PHE A 298 32.01 3.53 1.29
CA PHE A 298 32.64 4.32 2.35
C PHE A 298 32.14 5.78 2.44
N GLY A 299 30.92 6.03 1.95
CA GLY A 299 30.35 7.38 1.84
C GLY A 299 31.04 8.30 0.82
N LYS A 300 32.04 7.80 0.06
CA LYS A 300 32.89 8.62 -0.81
C LYS A 300 32.77 8.26 -2.28
N PHE A 301 32.65 6.98 -2.61
CA PHE A 301 32.69 6.51 -3.99
C PHE A 301 31.30 6.10 -4.46
N SER A 302 30.78 6.76 -5.50
CA SER A 302 29.50 6.39 -6.12
C SER A 302 29.68 5.22 -7.08
N PHE A 303 28.88 4.16 -6.93
CA PHE A 303 29.04 2.93 -7.72
C PHE A 303 27.83 2.62 -8.61
N LEU A 304 26.61 2.85 -8.12
CA LEU A 304 25.38 2.51 -8.83
C LEU A 304 24.35 3.61 -8.67
N LYS A 305 23.68 3.98 -9.77
CA LYS A 305 22.56 4.91 -9.79
C LYS A 305 21.29 4.16 -10.19
N SER A 306 20.20 4.39 -9.47
CA SER A 306 18.87 3.95 -9.85
C SER A 306 17.89 5.10 -9.72
N THR A 307 16.80 5.02 -10.47
CA THR A 307 15.69 5.96 -10.38
C THR A 307 14.48 5.21 -9.86
N LEU A 308 13.85 5.77 -8.83
CA LEU A 308 12.61 5.31 -8.24
C LEU A 308 11.54 6.35 -8.59
N GLU A 309 10.45 5.92 -9.20
CA GLU A 309 9.30 6.80 -9.42
C GLU A 309 8.13 6.32 -8.57
N PHE A 310 7.70 7.15 -7.64
CA PHE A 310 6.48 6.93 -6.88
C PHE A 310 5.36 7.72 -7.53
N VAL A 311 4.34 7.03 -8.04
CA VAL A 311 3.14 7.67 -8.55
C VAL A 311 2.01 7.46 -7.55
N GLU A 312 1.34 8.53 -7.18
CA GLU A 312 0.19 8.53 -6.31
C GLU A 312 -1.06 8.95 -7.09
N GLU A 313 -2.16 8.24 -6.84
CA GLU A 313 -3.44 8.45 -7.47
C GLU A 313 -4.53 8.51 -6.41
N GLY A 314 -5.05 9.71 -6.18
CA GLY A 314 -5.96 9.97 -5.08
C GLY A 314 -5.30 9.76 -3.71
N PRO A 315 -6.11 9.57 -2.65
CA PRO A 315 -5.59 9.52 -1.28
C PRO A 315 -5.06 8.14 -0.85
N GLY A 316 -5.48 7.05 -1.51
CA GLY A 316 -5.24 5.68 -1.05
C GLY A 316 -4.33 4.85 -1.96
N LEU A 317 -4.05 5.29 -3.19
CA LEU A 317 -3.35 4.46 -4.17
C LEU A 317 -1.96 5.00 -4.47
N SER A 318 -0.94 4.14 -4.35
CA SER A 318 0.40 4.46 -4.82
C SER A 318 1.09 3.28 -5.46
N GLU A 319 1.97 3.61 -6.38
CA GLU A 319 2.75 2.69 -7.18
C GLU A 319 4.21 3.13 -7.15
N LEU A 320 5.10 2.21 -6.81
CA LEU A 320 6.53 2.39 -6.96
C LEU A 320 6.97 1.68 -8.24
N HIS A 321 7.35 2.47 -9.24
CA HIS A 321 7.93 2.01 -10.49
C HIS A 321 9.44 1.89 -10.30
N LEU A 322 9.92 0.65 -10.40
CA LEU A 322 11.32 0.30 -10.23
C LEU A 322 11.93 0.01 -11.60
N GLU A 323 12.94 0.78 -11.97
CA GLU A 323 13.79 0.49 -13.12
C GLU A 323 15.25 0.36 -12.65
N ILE A 324 15.72 -0.89 -12.58
CA ILE A 324 17.08 -1.22 -12.18
C ILE A 324 17.72 -2.01 -13.32
N TRP A 325 18.54 -1.34 -14.11
CA TRP A 325 19.14 -1.88 -15.33
C TRP A 325 18.09 -2.38 -16.33
N PHE A 326 17.96 -3.69 -16.50
CA PHE A 326 16.98 -4.34 -17.38
C PHE A 326 15.77 -4.89 -16.61
N ILE A 327 15.75 -4.77 -15.27
CA ILE A 327 14.65 -5.21 -14.43
C ILE A 327 13.66 -4.06 -14.29
N LYS A 328 12.41 -4.32 -14.72
CA LYS A 328 11.28 -3.43 -14.52
C LYS A 328 10.27 -4.13 -13.64
N ALA A 329 9.84 -3.46 -12.57
CA ALA A 329 8.82 -3.97 -11.69
C ALA A 329 7.94 -2.81 -11.20
N ILE A 330 6.70 -3.11 -10.86
CA ILE A 330 5.81 -2.19 -10.18
C ILE A 330 5.44 -2.81 -8.84
N LEU A 331 5.73 -2.08 -7.77
CA LEU A 331 5.26 -2.41 -6.44
C LEU A 331 4.07 -1.51 -6.11
N PHE A 332 2.89 -2.10 -6.00
CA PHE A 332 1.74 -1.41 -5.46
C PHE A 332 1.87 -1.28 -3.94
N ILE A 333 1.59 -0.08 -3.43
CA ILE A 333 1.59 0.27 -2.00
C ILE A 333 0.30 1.05 -1.76
N HIS A 334 -0.77 0.33 -1.45
CA HIS A 334 -2.08 0.90 -1.24
C HIS A 334 -2.37 1.06 0.25
N VAL A 335 -2.92 2.21 0.63
CA VAL A 335 -3.25 2.55 2.01
C VAL A 335 -4.76 2.72 2.10
N THR A 336 -5.39 1.93 2.96
CA THR A 336 -6.83 1.95 3.19
C THR A 336 -7.08 2.26 4.67
N PRO A 337 -7.82 3.33 5.01
CA PRO A 337 -8.27 3.54 6.38
C PRO A 337 -9.21 2.43 6.81
N LEU A 338 -8.95 1.84 7.97
CA LEU A 338 -9.90 0.96 8.66
C LEU A 338 -10.64 1.76 9.73
N GLU A 339 -9.91 2.62 10.44
CA GLU A 339 -10.42 3.56 11.45
C GLU A 339 -9.65 4.88 11.35
N ALA A 340 -10.00 5.87 12.17
CA ALA A 340 -9.38 7.21 12.11
C ALA A 340 -7.86 7.21 12.23
N MET A 341 -7.31 6.32 13.07
CA MET A 341 -5.87 6.19 13.31
C MET A 341 -5.32 4.82 12.96
N THR A 342 -6.10 4.00 12.24
CA THR A 342 -5.72 2.62 11.89
C THR A 342 -5.76 2.46 10.37
N GLN A 343 -4.59 2.24 9.77
CA GLN A 343 -4.45 2.13 8.32
C GLN A 343 -3.98 0.73 7.94
N ARG A 344 -4.64 0.11 6.98
CA ARG A 344 -4.18 -1.12 6.32
C ARG A 344 -3.32 -0.74 5.12
N ILE A 345 -2.14 -1.34 5.02
CA ILE A 345 -1.24 -1.17 3.87
C ILE A 345 -1.10 -2.51 3.16
N VAL A 346 -1.42 -2.52 1.87
CA VAL A 346 -1.30 -3.69 0.99
C VAL A 346 -0.18 -3.48 -0.01
N PHE A 347 0.72 -4.45 -0.06
CA PHE A 347 1.86 -4.51 -0.97
C PHE A 347 1.66 -5.62 -1.99
N GLN A 348 1.84 -5.32 -3.27
CA GLN A 348 1.86 -6.35 -4.30
C GLN A 348 2.86 -6.03 -5.40
N LEU A 349 3.80 -6.95 -5.62
CA LEU A 349 4.86 -6.80 -6.62
C LEU A 349 4.46 -7.48 -7.93
N TYR A 350 4.45 -6.70 -9.00
CA TYR A 350 4.27 -7.16 -10.38
C TYR A 350 5.57 -7.03 -11.17
N THR A 351 5.89 -8.06 -11.94
CA THR A 351 7.06 -8.09 -12.81
C THR A 351 6.90 -9.16 -13.89
N SER A 352 7.75 -9.14 -14.91
CA SER A 352 7.84 -10.23 -15.89
C SER A 352 8.31 -11.54 -15.26
N GLU A 353 7.79 -12.67 -15.75
CA GLU A 353 8.04 -14.02 -15.22
C GLU A 353 9.48 -14.50 -15.37
N TRP A 354 10.23 -13.98 -16.34
CA TRP A 354 11.62 -14.40 -16.58
C TRP A 354 12.59 -13.92 -15.49
N ILE A 355 12.17 -12.99 -14.63
CA ILE A 355 13.02 -12.48 -13.55
C ILE A 355 13.13 -13.55 -12.45
N PRO A 356 14.35 -13.99 -12.08
CA PRO A 356 14.55 -15.00 -11.06
C PRO A 356 13.85 -14.69 -9.73
N SER A 357 13.22 -15.69 -9.12
CA SER A 357 12.46 -15.55 -7.86
C SER A 357 13.29 -14.97 -6.70
N LEU A 358 14.59 -15.27 -6.66
CA LEU A 358 15.50 -14.67 -5.68
C LEU A 358 15.58 -13.15 -5.84
N ILE A 359 15.64 -12.64 -7.08
CA ILE A 359 15.72 -11.20 -7.36
C ILE A 359 14.40 -10.53 -6.99
N THR A 360 13.26 -11.09 -7.41
CA THR A 360 11.94 -10.52 -7.09
C THR A 360 11.69 -10.49 -5.58
N ARG A 361 12.10 -11.55 -4.87
CA ARG A 361 12.03 -11.62 -3.40
C ARG A 361 12.92 -10.56 -2.74
N LEU A 362 14.14 -10.35 -3.22
CA LEU A 362 15.02 -9.30 -2.71
C LEU A 362 14.43 -7.90 -2.97
N LEU A 363 13.90 -7.61 -4.15
CA LEU A 363 13.26 -6.32 -4.41
C LEU A 363 12.07 -6.07 -3.48
N PHE A 364 11.24 -7.09 -3.28
CA PHE A 364 10.08 -7.02 -2.41
C PHE A 364 10.46 -6.80 -0.94
N LEU A 365 11.35 -7.63 -0.40
CA LEU A 365 11.79 -7.53 0.99
C LEU A 365 12.51 -6.22 1.29
N ASN A 366 13.24 -5.65 0.33
CA ASN A 366 13.89 -4.35 0.50
C ASN A 366 12.83 -3.26 0.69
N SER A 367 11.82 -3.28 -0.16
CA SER A 367 10.74 -2.30 -0.15
C SER A 367 9.91 -2.42 1.13
N LEU A 368 9.60 -3.65 1.56
CA LEU A 368 8.96 -3.89 2.85
C LEU A 368 9.81 -3.37 4.01
N ASN A 369 11.12 -3.62 4.01
CA ASN A 369 12.02 -3.14 5.06
C ASN A 369 12.07 -1.62 5.17
N MET A 370 12.03 -0.90 4.04
CA MET A 370 11.91 0.56 4.06
C MET A 370 10.61 0.97 4.75
N VAL A 371 9.48 0.40 4.34
CA VAL A 371 8.18 0.78 4.94
C VAL A 371 8.06 0.34 6.40
N TYR A 372 8.76 -0.71 6.85
CA TYR A 372 8.83 -1.04 8.27
C TYR A 372 9.50 0.05 9.11
N ARG A 373 10.53 0.69 8.58
CA ARG A 373 11.18 1.83 9.27
C ARG A 373 10.23 3.02 9.35
N ASP A 374 9.48 3.27 8.28
CA ASP A 374 8.46 4.32 8.29
C ASP A 374 7.32 3.99 9.28
N ALA A 375 6.86 2.75 9.31
CA ALA A 375 5.84 2.26 10.24
C ALA A 375 6.25 2.44 11.70
N ALA A 376 7.52 2.21 12.03
CA ALA A 376 8.03 2.45 13.39
C ALA A 376 7.89 3.92 13.81
N ILE A 377 8.05 4.85 12.88
CA ILE A 377 7.85 6.29 13.11
C ILE A 377 6.35 6.61 13.17
N TRP A 378 5.56 6.18 12.19
CA TRP A 378 4.12 6.47 12.10
C TRP A 378 3.35 6.03 13.35
N ASN A 379 3.68 4.85 13.89
CA ASN A 379 3.07 4.29 15.09
C ASN A 379 3.29 5.15 16.35
N ARG A 380 4.31 6.02 16.36
CA ARG A 380 4.64 6.94 17.46
C ARG A 380 4.49 8.41 17.11
N LYS A 381 4.21 8.74 15.85
CA LYS A 381 4.01 10.11 15.37
C LYS A 381 2.72 10.69 15.99
N THR A 382 2.52 12.00 15.94
CA THR A 382 1.20 12.61 16.08
C THR A 382 0.96 13.58 14.94
N TYR A 383 -0.29 13.83 14.59
CA TYR A 383 -0.61 14.78 13.54
C TYR A 383 -0.37 16.20 14.06
N VAL A 384 0.50 16.94 13.38
CA VAL A 384 0.78 18.34 13.69
C VAL A 384 0.13 19.20 12.62
N LYS A 385 -0.89 19.99 13.00
CA LYS A 385 -1.64 20.85 12.05
C LYS A 385 -0.75 21.90 11.39
N LEU A 386 0.11 22.56 12.17
CA LEU A 386 1.04 23.58 11.70
C LEU A 386 2.49 23.20 12.07
N PRO A 387 3.13 22.30 11.30
CA PRO A 387 4.50 21.91 11.55
C PRO A 387 5.46 23.04 11.18
N ILE A 388 6.59 23.09 11.87
CA ILE A 388 7.71 23.96 11.48
C ILE A 388 8.39 23.30 10.29
N ILE A 389 8.19 23.85 9.10
CA ILE A 389 8.72 23.30 7.84
C ILE A 389 9.96 24.13 7.42
N PRO A 390 11.16 23.54 7.36
CA PRO A 390 12.34 24.22 6.83
C PRO A 390 12.19 24.47 5.32
N LYS A 391 13.03 25.34 4.74
CA LYS A 391 12.91 25.72 3.32
C LYS A 391 13.03 24.52 2.38
N GLU A 392 13.81 23.54 2.80
CA GLU A 392 14.13 22.31 2.09
C GLU A 392 12.92 21.35 2.00
N ASP A 393 11.92 21.49 2.87
CA ASP A 393 10.75 20.59 2.97
C ASP A 393 9.43 21.25 2.51
N THR A 394 9.54 22.32 1.71
CA THR A 394 8.37 23.08 1.20
C THR A 394 7.38 22.25 0.38
N SER A 395 7.81 21.10 -0.15
CA SER A 395 6.95 20.11 -0.82
C SER A 395 5.86 19.57 0.11
N VAL A 396 6.14 19.37 1.40
CA VAL A 396 5.16 18.86 2.38
C VAL A 396 4.00 19.84 2.54
N LYS A 397 4.28 21.14 2.57
CA LYS A 397 3.22 22.18 2.62
C LYS A 397 2.34 22.14 1.37
N THR A 398 2.97 22.02 0.20
CA THR A 398 2.25 21.96 -1.09
C THR A 398 1.43 20.68 -1.20
N PHE A 399 1.96 19.57 -0.70
CA PHE A 399 1.27 18.30 -0.60
C PHE A 399 0.01 18.40 0.24
N ARG A 400 0.07 19.02 1.42
CA ARG A 400 -1.13 19.20 2.27
C ARG A 400 -2.23 20.01 1.57
N LEU A 401 -1.86 21.05 0.82
CA LEU A 401 -2.81 21.83 0.02
C LEU A 401 -3.43 20.98 -1.10
N TRP A 402 -2.63 20.15 -1.75
CA TRP A 402 -3.11 19.20 -2.75
C TRP A 402 -4.03 18.13 -2.12
N PHE A 403 -3.65 17.55 -0.99
CA PHE A 403 -4.41 16.48 -0.32
C PHE A 403 -5.75 16.98 0.24
N ALA A 404 -5.84 18.26 0.61
CA ALA A 404 -7.06 18.88 1.11
C ALA A 404 -8.23 18.79 0.11
N GLN A 405 -7.98 18.63 -1.19
CA GLN A 405 -9.03 18.46 -2.20
C GLN A 405 -9.86 17.19 -2.03
N PHE A 406 -9.34 16.19 -1.31
CA PHE A 406 -10.04 14.94 -1.04
C PHE A 406 -10.94 15.02 0.19
N TYR A 407 -11.10 16.19 0.80
CA TYR A 407 -12.04 16.41 1.89
C TYR A 407 -13.15 17.37 1.44
N SER A 408 -14.38 17.05 1.80
CA SER A 408 -15.56 17.88 1.55
C SER A 408 -16.19 18.34 2.86
N GLU A 409 -17.27 19.13 2.77
CA GLU A 409 -17.94 19.70 3.93
C GLU A 409 -18.49 18.63 4.87
N ASN A 410 -19.11 17.57 4.32
CA ASN A 410 -19.67 16.46 5.07
C ASN A 410 -18.67 15.31 5.31
N SER A 411 -17.37 15.51 5.07
CA SER A 411 -16.38 14.50 5.44
C SER A 411 -16.47 14.20 6.95
N PRO A 412 -16.60 12.92 7.35
CA PRO A 412 -16.78 12.55 8.76
C PRO A 412 -15.67 13.12 9.63
N ARG A 413 -16.00 13.62 10.82
CA ARG A 413 -14.98 14.12 11.76
C ARG A 413 -14.85 13.15 12.91
N ALA A 414 -13.62 12.87 13.30
CA ALA A 414 -13.38 12.12 14.53
C ALA A 414 -13.50 13.08 15.72
N GLU A 415 -14.64 13.06 16.41
CA GLU A 415 -14.81 13.81 17.69
C GLU A 415 -14.07 13.12 18.85
N SER A 416 -13.84 11.81 18.73
CA SER A 416 -13.06 10.96 19.63
C SER A 416 -12.57 9.71 18.87
N LYS A 417 -11.68 8.90 19.47
CA LYS A 417 -11.10 7.71 18.82
C LYS A 417 -12.11 6.62 18.46
N ASP A 418 -13.18 6.52 19.25
CA ASP A 418 -14.22 5.49 19.13
C ASP A 418 -15.50 6.04 18.47
N SER A 419 -15.55 7.35 18.18
CA SER A 419 -16.74 7.98 17.61
C SER A 419 -16.50 8.36 16.15
N LEU A 420 -17.05 7.55 15.27
CA LEU A 420 -17.48 7.99 13.95
C LEU A 420 -19.00 7.98 13.99
N VAL A 421 -19.58 9.17 14.04
CA VAL A 421 -21.01 9.33 13.78
C VAL A 421 -21.13 9.32 12.25
N PHE A 422 -21.68 8.23 11.71
CA PHE A 422 -22.06 8.12 10.30
C PHE A 422 -23.38 8.81 10.04
#